data_AF-A0A538IDT7-F1
#
_entry.id   AF-A0A538IDT7-F1
#
_cell.length_a   1.000
_cell.length_b   1.000
_cell.length_c   1.000
_cell.angle_alpha   90.00
_cell.angle_beta   90.00
_cell.angle_gamma   90.00
#
_symmetry.space_group_name_H-M   'P 1'
#
loop_
_entity.id
_entity.type
_entity.pdbx_description
1 polymer ?
#
loop_
_entity_poly.entity_id
_entity_poly.type
_entity_poly.pdbx_seq_one_letter_code
_entity_poly.pdbx_strand_id
1 'polypeptide(L)'
;MPPYGWTSILGRTFTYPNGAGDLTSWGPSYLEAVVRIRSVRGRWRNHPQSARKAGRFSVANSPCRADTAHVGEYTWMCPTELDRERLVATVHGVGRARAIMFVVLAAVVAGSAKDTGWWPFVALLGAAVGSIYLYRDLGRRRRPEYWALGGWLVTQLPLGVGIAITGGPRSPALSWLAIAVVSLVARFSRLTIRVGMCFLGLVLMAVTLAVDPAWTIAHPASTLITGGLLFSVWIFAEALLRSDLEHRDHDKVTGLPNQTKFVDHLHLALTRRERRGGTISVLAVDLDGFGLVNESLGPSTGDQLLRHTGARIARAAVSAEMVARRSADEFLILITDLHDSPTAPPQPWVSAERAPQDTAR
;
A
#
# COMPACT_ATOMS: atom_id res chain seq x y z
N MET A 1 35.94 -34.65 -4.78
CA MET A 1 34.77 -33.77 -4.59
C MET A 1 35.29 -32.38 -4.22
N PRO A 2 35.24 -31.36 -5.09
CA PRO A 2 35.53 -29.99 -4.66
C PRO A 2 34.23 -29.26 -4.25
N PRO A 3 34.27 -28.39 -3.23
CA PRO A 3 33.14 -27.54 -2.86
C PRO A 3 33.11 -26.32 -3.79
N TYR A 4 32.03 -26.16 -4.56
CA TYR A 4 31.76 -24.92 -5.29
C TYR A 4 31.32 -23.84 -4.32
N GLY A 5 32.03 -22.72 -4.30
CA GLY A 5 31.58 -21.54 -3.57
C GLY A 5 32.27 -20.29 -4.07
N TRP A 6 31.61 -19.51 -4.93
CA TRP A 6 31.80 -18.06 -5.06
C TRP A 6 30.52 -17.45 -5.62
N THR A 7 29.86 -16.61 -4.83
CA THR A 7 28.92 -15.57 -5.28
C THR A 7 29.48 -14.28 -4.67
N SER A 8 30.07 -13.41 -5.49
CA SER A 8 30.50 -12.08 -5.05
C SER A 8 29.25 -11.22 -4.84
N ILE A 9 29.18 -10.53 -3.71
CA ILE A 9 28.12 -9.60 -3.36
C ILE A 9 28.74 -8.21 -3.35
N LEU A 10 28.40 -7.37 -4.34
CA LEU A 10 28.79 -5.97 -4.38
C LEU A 10 27.67 -5.14 -3.73
N GLY A 11 27.98 -4.51 -2.58
CA GLY A 11 27.05 -3.65 -1.85
C GLY A 11 27.41 -2.17 -1.99
N ARG A 12 26.42 -1.30 -2.13
CA ARG A 12 26.57 0.17 -2.02
C ARG A 12 25.77 0.72 -0.85
N THR A 13 26.41 1.44 0.07
CA THR A 13 25.78 2.00 1.28
C THR A 13 25.51 3.50 1.12
N PHE A 14 24.31 3.95 1.50
CA PHE A 14 23.95 5.36 1.57
C PHE A 14 23.52 5.72 2.99
N THR A 15 24.12 6.74 3.60
CA THR A 15 23.84 7.23 4.95
C THR A 15 23.23 8.63 4.92
N TYR A 16 22.19 8.88 5.72
CA TYR A 16 21.66 10.22 5.94
C TYR A 16 22.08 10.75 7.33
N PRO A 17 23.00 11.73 7.41
CA PRO A 17 23.51 12.21 8.71
C PRO A 17 22.54 13.16 9.42
N ASN A 18 22.64 13.18 10.74
CA ASN A 18 21.84 14.03 11.63
C ASN A 18 22.24 15.52 11.49
N GLY A 19 21.26 16.43 11.36
CA GLY A 19 21.50 17.88 11.44
C GLY A 19 21.98 18.60 10.17
N ALA A 20 21.81 18.05 8.97
CA ALA A 20 21.94 18.84 7.74
C ALA A 20 20.87 19.95 7.74
N GLY A 21 21.32 21.21 7.86
CA GLY A 21 20.48 22.38 8.12
C GLY A 21 19.35 22.63 7.11
N ASP A 22 18.43 23.50 7.53
CA ASP A 22 17.26 24.03 6.84
C ASP A 22 16.93 23.41 5.46
N LEU A 23 15.93 22.51 5.46
CA LEU A 23 15.39 21.78 4.31
C LEU A 23 14.92 22.68 3.16
N THR A 24 14.80 24.00 3.38
CA THR A 24 14.45 24.99 2.36
C THR A 24 15.62 25.42 1.47
N SER A 25 16.87 25.17 1.87
CA SER A 25 18.07 25.57 1.13
C SER A 25 18.44 24.63 -0.03
N TRP A 26 17.87 23.42 -0.06
CA TRP A 26 18.00 22.47 -1.15
C TRP A 26 16.70 22.48 -1.94
N GLY A 27 16.72 23.16 -3.09
CA GLY A 27 15.61 23.21 -4.05
C GLY A 27 15.21 21.82 -4.60
N PRO A 28 14.46 21.73 -5.73
CA PRO A 28 13.71 20.54 -6.22
C PRO A 28 14.51 19.24 -6.49
N SER A 29 15.78 19.21 -6.09
CA SER A 29 16.76 18.13 -6.14
C SER A 29 16.64 17.10 -5.01
N TYR A 30 15.71 17.18 -4.06
CA TYR A 30 15.66 16.30 -2.88
C TYR A 30 15.37 14.82 -3.24
N LEU A 31 14.49 14.56 -4.21
CA LEU A 31 14.36 13.22 -4.79
C LEU A 31 15.34 12.95 -5.89
N GLU A 32 15.87 13.98 -6.56
CA GLU A 32 17.07 13.74 -7.32
C GLU A 32 18.22 13.29 -6.39
N ALA A 33 18.27 13.56 -5.09
CA ALA A 33 19.32 13.05 -4.21
C ALA A 33 19.03 11.62 -3.72
N VAL A 34 17.78 11.34 -3.31
CA VAL A 34 17.33 9.99 -2.90
C VAL A 34 17.28 9.02 -4.10
N VAL A 35 17.02 9.53 -5.31
CA VAL A 35 16.98 8.77 -6.59
C VAL A 35 18.28 8.93 -7.41
N ARG A 36 19.15 9.95 -7.17
CA ARG A 36 20.60 9.94 -7.54
C ARG A 36 21.41 9.13 -6.53
N ILE A 37 20.87 8.00 -6.10
CA ILE A 37 21.63 6.75 -6.19
C ILE A 37 21.86 6.47 -7.71
N ARG A 38 22.46 7.42 -8.45
CA ARG A 38 22.71 7.33 -9.88
C ARG A 38 24.14 6.86 -10.04
N SER A 39 24.27 5.61 -10.49
CA SER A 39 25.03 5.32 -11.71
C SER A 39 26.29 6.19 -11.90
N VAL A 40 27.35 5.87 -11.16
CA VAL A 40 28.69 6.21 -11.62
C VAL A 40 29.09 5.11 -12.59
N ARG A 41 29.15 5.50 -13.87
CA ARG A 41 29.83 4.77 -14.96
C ARG A 41 31.24 4.41 -14.49
N GLY A 42 31.48 3.14 -14.19
CA GLY A 42 32.82 2.57 -14.29
C GLY A 42 33.21 2.55 -15.77
N ARG A 43 34.24 3.29 -16.13
CA ARG A 43 34.81 3.32 -17.48
C ARG A 43 35.51 1.98 -17.74
N TRP A 44 34.80 1.02 -18.32
CA TRP A 44 35.42 -0.24 -18.78
C TRP A 44 36.12 0.01 -20.11
N ARG A 45 37.46 -0.05 -20.11
CA ARG A 45 38.26 -0.24 -21.32
C ARG A 45 38.39 -1.75 -21.56
N ASN A 46 38.03 -2.16 -22.77
CA ASN A 46 38.40 -3.41 -23.48
C ASN A 46 37.50 -4.66 -23.31
N HIS A 47 36.46 -4.79 -24.14
CA HIS A 47 36.29 -5.90 -25.11
C HIS A 47 35.09 -5.66 -26.06
N PRO A 48 35.13 -6.03 -27.36
CA PRO A 48 34.30 -5.41 -28.40
C PRO A 48 32.94 -6.06 -28.72
N GLN A 49 32.39 -6.99 -27.92
CA GLN A 49 31.22 -7.79 -28.37
C GLN A 49 29.93 -7.71 -27.53
N SER A 50 29.87 -6.97 -26.43
CA SER A 50 28.62 -6.81 -25.65
C SER A 50 27.80 -5.55 -25.97
N ALA A 51 28.18 -4.79 -27.00
CA ALA A 51 27.58 -3.49 -27.35
C ALA A 51 26.19 -3.54 -28.02
N ARG A 52 25.45 -4.67 -27.97
CA ARG A 52 24.15 -4.82 -28.63
C ARG A 52 23.05 -5.29 -27.67
N LYS A 53 22.77 -4.49 -26.64
CA LYS A 53 21.42 -4.33 -26.04
C LYS A 53 21.44 -3.16 -25.05
N ALA A 54 21.83 -1.97 -25.55
CA ALA A 54 21.52 -0.72 -24.86
C ALA A 54 20.02 -0.42 -25.02
N GLY A 55 19.19 -1.15 -24.27
CA GLY A 55 17.80 -0.76 -24.03
C GLY A 55 17.81 0.55 -23.27
N ARG A 56 17.57 1.65 -23.98
CA ARG A 56 17.47 3.00 -23.43
C ARG A 56 16.17 3.06 -22.61
N PHE A 57 16.19 2.57 -21.37
CA PHE A 57 15.05 2.66 -20.46
C PHE A 57 15.09 4.00 -19.73
N SER A 58 14.37 4.95 -20.32
CA SER A 58 13.82 6.10 -19.62
C SER A 58 12.80 5.56 -18.61
N VAL A 59 13.17 5.50 -17.33
CA VAL A 59 12.15 5.65 -16.29
C VAL A 59 11.52 7.00 -16.58
N ALA A 60 10.27 7.00 -17.04
CA ALA A 60 9.50 8.23 -17.10
C ALA A 60 9.64 8.86 -15.72
N ASN A 61 10.29 10.03 -15.67
CA ASN A 61 10.29 10.91 -14.51
C ASN A 61 8.83 11.29 -14.26
N SER A 62 8.06 10.40 -13.63
CA SER A 62 6.99 10.83 -12.76
C SER A 62 7.75 11.30 -11.53
N PRO A 63 7.81 12.61 -11.27
CA PRO A 63 8.41 13.09 -10.04
C PRO A 63 7.57 12.48 -8.93
N CYS A 64 8.05 11.41 -8.30
CA CYS A 64 7.65 11.15 -6.94
C CYS A 64 8.23 12.36 -6.20
N ARG A 65 7.43 13.38 -5.96
CA ARG A 65 7.84 14.55 -5.18
C ARG A 65 7.69 14.08 -3.74
N ALA A 66 8.75 13.63 -3.10
CA ALA A 66 8.92 13.83 -1.66
C ALA A 66 8.82 15.34 -1.39
N ASP A 67 7.58 15.83 -1.38
CA ASP A 67 7.21 17.11 -0.84
C ASP A 67 7.46 17.00 0.66
N THR A 68 8.64 17.42 1.08
CA THR A 68 8.97 17.69 2.49
C THR A 68 8.07 18.78 3.08
N ALA A 69 7.29 19.48 2.24
CA ALA A 69 6.24 20.42 2.65
C ALA A 69 5.01 19.76 3.32
N HIS A 70 4.80 18.44 3.20
CA HIS A 70 3.61 17.75 3.73
C HIS A 70 3.89 16.92 5.00
N VAL A 71 5.08 17.03 5.59
CA VAL A 71 5.43 16.40 6.88
C VAL A 71 4.59 17.05 7.99
N GLY A 72 3.38 16.53 8.19
CA GLY A 72 2.37 17.08 9.12
C GLY A 72 0.92 17.05 8.60
N GLU A 73 0.68 16.72 7.33
CA GLU A 73 -0.68 16.72 6.75
C GLU A 73 -1.38 15.35 6.74
N TYR A 74 -0.70 14.29 7.18
CA TYR A 74 -1.25 12.93 7.17
C TYR A 74 -2.24 12.70 8.32
N THR A 75 -3.44 12.23 7.98
CA THR A 75 -4.52 11.92 8.93
C THR A 75 -4.40 10.48 9.41
N TRP A 76 -4.97 10.14 10.57
CA TRP A 76 -5.06 8.75 11.06
C TRP A 76 -5.72 7.77 10.07
N MET A 77 -6.53 8.27 9.13
CA MET A 77 -7.15 7.48 8.06
C MET A 77 -6.17 7.10 6.94
N CYS A 78 -5.24 8.01 6.59
CA CYS A 78 -4.20 7.85 5.57
C CYS A 78 -2.86 8.29 6.17
N PRO A 79 -2.20 7.43 6.97
CA PRO A 79 -0.97 7.78 7.68
C PRO A 79 0.23 7.91 6.75
N THR A 80 0.16 7.40 5.53
CA THR A 80 1.22 7.47 4.50
C THR A 80 0.67 7.99 3.16
N GLU A 81 1.54 8.54 2.32
CA GLU A 81 1.14 8.96 0.96
C GLU A 81 0.73 7.77 0.09
N LEU A 82 1.31 6.58 0.28
CA LEU A 82 0.84 5.39 -0.44
C LEU A 82 -0.57 4.98 -0.01
N ASP A 83 -0.94 5.09 1.27
CA ASP A 83 -2.32 4.85 1.70
C ASP A 83 -3.30 5.81 1.03
N ARG A 84 -2.87 7.07 0.80
CA ARG A 84 -3.65 8.07 0.07
C ARG A 84 -3.77 7.72 -1.42
N GLU A 85 -2.66 7.34 -2.07
CA GLU A 85 -2.67 6.90 -3.46
C GLU A 85 -3.52 5.64 -3.64
N ARG A 86 -3.39 4.65 -2.75
CA ARG A 86 -4.21 3.43 -2.73
C ARG A 86 -5.68 3.75 -2.56
N LEU A 87 -6.04 4.65 -1.65
CA LEU A 87 -7.42 5.11 -1.48
C LEU A 87 -7.96 5.71 -2.79
N VAL A 88 -7.24 6.66 -3.37
CA VAL A 88 -7.65 7.34 -4.61
C VAL A 88 -7.75 6.36 -5.79
N ALA A 89 -6.75 5.50 -5.96
CA ALA A 89 -6.73 4.46 -6.98
C ALA A 89 -7.91 3.48 -6.84
N THR A 90 -8.22 3.06 -5.62
CA THR A 90 -9.34 2.15 -5.36
C THR A 90 -10.68 2.81 -5.61
N VAL A 91 -10.85 4.07 -5.19
CA VAL A 91 -12.07 4.84 -5.47
C VAL A 91 -12.31 5.00 -6.97
N HIS A 92 -11.26 5.26 -7.76
CA HIS A 92 -11.38 5.34 -9.22
C HIS A 92 -11.63 3.96 -9.85
N GLY A 93 -10.94 2.91 -9.39
CA GLY A 93 -11.07 1.55 -9.93
C GLY A 93 -12.47 0.95 -9.75
N VAL A 94 -13.15 1.26 -8.63
CA VAL A 94 -14.48 0.72 -8.30
C VAL A 94 -15.61 1.58 -8.91
N GLY A 95 -15.30 2.65 -9.65
CA GLY A 95 -16.29 3.57 -10.21
C GLY A 95 -17.35 2.90 -11.10
N ARG A 96 -16.93 1.96 -11.97
CA ARG A 96 -17.86 1.20 -12.84
C ARG A 96 -18.78 0.28 -12.04
N ALA A 97 -18.21 -0.48 -11.10
CA ALA A 97 -19.00 -1.37 -10.23
C ALA A 97 -20.04 -0.60 -9.41
N ARG A 98 -19.68 0.59 -8.92
CA ARG A 98 -20.62 1.47 -8.21
C ARG A 98 -21.75 1.99 -9.12
N ALA A 99 -21.45 2.36 -10.36
CA ALA A 99 -22.48 2.77 -11.31
C ALA A 99 -23.48 1.64 -11.57
N ILE A 100 -22.99 0.42 -11.78
CA ILE A 100 -23.82 -0.78 -11.93
C ILE A 100 -24.67 -1.01 -10.66
N MET A 101 -24.07 -0.90 -9.48
CA MET A 101 -24.79 -1.04 -8.21
C MET A 101 -25.95 -0.03 -8.08
N PHE A 102 -25.75 1.24 -8.44
CA PHE A 102 -26.82 2.24 -8.43
C PHE A 102 -27.92 1.91 -9.44
N VAL A 103 -27.59 1.40 -10.62
CA VAL A 103 -28.57 0.97 -11.63
C VAL A 103 -29.41 -0.20 -11.13
N VAL A 104 -28.77 -1.22 -10.54
CA VAL A 104 -29.46 -2.38 -9.95
C VAL A 104 -30.39 -1.92 -8.82
N LEU A 105 -29.89 -1.07 -7.92
CA LEU A 105 -30.68 -0.54 -6.81
C LEU A 105 -31.87 0.30 -7.30
N ALA A 106 -31.69 1.09 -8.37
CA ALA A 106 -32.75 1.87 -8.99
C ALA A 106 -33.83 0.98 -9.62
N ALA A 107 -33.43 -0.13 -10.26
CA ALA A 107 -34.36 -1.09 -10.83
C ALA A 107 -35.20 -1.79 -9.74
N VAL A 108 -34.57 -2.17 -8.62
CA VAL A 108 -35.30 -2.78 -7.49
C VAL A 108 -36.28 -1.78 -6.88
N VAL A 109 -35.84 -0.55 -6.60
CA VAL A 109 -36.70 0.51 -6.05
C VAL A 109 -37.86 0.85 -6.99
N ALA A 110 -37.63 0.90 -8.31
CA ALA A 110 -38.70 1.10 -9.28
C ALA A 110 -39.71 -0.05 -9.28
N GLY A 111 -39.24 -1.30 -9.14
CA GLY A 111 -40.08 -2.48 -9.01
C GLY A 111 -40.96 -2.47 -7.75
N SER A 112 -40.45 -1.93 -6.64
CA SER A 112 -41.18 -1.81 -5.38
C SER A 112 -41.91 -0.47 -5.20
N ALA A 113 -41.95 0.39 -6.23
CA ALA A 113 -42.49 1.75 -6.13
C ALA A 113 -43.99 1.78 -5.79
N LYS A 114 -44.74 0.71 -6.11
CA LYS A 114 -46.17 0.60 -5.75
C LYS A 114 -46.38 0.51 -4.24
N ASP A 115 -45.51 -0.19 -3.54
CA ASP A 115 -45.63 -0.42 -2.09
C ASP A 115 -44.89 0.64 -1.28
N THR A 116 -43.82 1.20 -1.85
CA THR A 116 -42.90 2.11 -1.14
C THR A 116 -43.08 3.59 -1.49
N GLY A 117 -43.76 3.88 -2.62
CA GLY A 117 -43.78 5.18 -3.26
C GLY A 117 -42.49 5.49 -4.02
N TRP A 118 -42.45 6.66 -4.68
CA TRP A 118 -41.31 7.10 -5.51
C TRP A 118 -40.21 7.84 -4.75
N TRP A 119 -40.42 8.20 -3.49
CA TRP A 119 -39.43 8.94 -2.70
C TRP A 119 -38.08 8.21 -2.54
N PRO A 120 -37.97 6.86 -2.46
CA PRO A 120 -36.66 6.21 -2.35
C PRO A 120 -35.85 6.37 -3.64
N PHE A 121 -36.51 6.56 -4.78
CA PHE A 121 -35.85 6.84 -6.05
C PHE A 121 -35.18 8.22 -6.03
N VAL A 122 -35.84 9.22 -5.46
CA VAL A 122 -35.26 10.57 -5.27
C VAL A 122 -34.06 10.51 -4.32
N ALA A 123 -34.19 9.77 -3.22
CA ALA A 123 -33.10 9.56 -2.25
C ALA A 123 -31.89 8.85 -2.90
N LEU A 124 -32.15 7.84 -3.72
CA LEU A 124 -31.14 7.10 -4.48
C LEU A 124 -30.45 7.98 -5.53
N LEU A 125 -31.20 8.79 -6.26
CA LEU A 125 -30.67 9.75 -7.23
C LEU A 125 -29.79 10.80 -6.55
N GLY A 126 -30.24 11.33 -5.41
CA GLY A 126 -29.45 12.25 -4.59
C GLY A 126 -28.15 11.61 -4.09
N ALA A 127 -28.19 10.36 -3.64
CA ALA A 127 -27.01 9.60 -3.24
C ALA A 127 -26.03 9.40 -4.42
N ALA A 128 -26.55 9.05 -5.61
CA ALA A 128 -25.73 8.86 -6.80
C ALA A 128 -25.04 10.15 -7.25
N VAL A 129 -25.79 11.26 -7.35
CA VAL A 129 -25.26 12.58 -7.73
C VAL A 129 -24.27 13.09 -6.67
N GLY A 130 -24.62 13.00 -5.39
CA GLY A 130 -23.75 13.38 -4.28
C GLY A 130 -22.44 12.57 -4.28
N SER A 131 -22.54 11.26 -4.53
CA SER A 131 -21.38 10.38 -4.67
C SER A 131 -20.48 10.84 -5.83
N ILE A 132 -21.05 11.08 -7.02
CA ILE A 132 -20.29 11.57 -8.18
C ILE A 132 -19.57 12.88 -7.86
N TYR A 133 -20.25 13.83 -7.20
CA TYR A 133 -19.67 15.11 -6.81
C TYR A 133 -18.54 14.98 -5.80
N LEU A 134 -18.74 14.20 -4.73
CA LEU A 134 -17.77 14.00 -3.65
C LEU A 134 -16.51 13.28 -4.13
N TYR A 135 -16.65 12.35 -5.08
CA TYR A 135 -15.53 11.63 -5.67
C TYR A 135 -14.91 12.35 -6.86
N ARG A 136 -15.49 13.47 -7.31
CA ARG A 136 -14.94 14.27 -8.40
C ARG A 136 -13.62 14.91 -7.96
N ASP A 137 -12.62 14.76 -8.83
CA ASP A 137 -11.27 15.34 -8.66
C ASP A 137 -10.62 14.97 -7.32
N LEU A 138 -10.92 13.78 -6.78
CA LEU A 138 -10.47 13.35 -5.45
C LEU A 138 -8.95 13.46 -5.30
N GLY A 139 -8.19 13.06 -6.32
CA GLY A 139 -6.72 13.12 -6.33
C GLY A 139 -6.13 14.54 -6.30
N ARG A 140 -6.91 15.58 -6.62
CA ARG A 140 -6.46 16.99 -6.57
C ARG A 140 -6.76 17.66 -5.23
N ARG A 141 -7.51 17.01 -4.34
CA ARG A 141 -7.92 17.58 -3.06
C ARG A 141 -6.81 17.38 -2.02
N ARG A 142 -6.61 18.39 -1.15
CA ARG A 142 -5.60 18.37 -0.08
C ARG A 142 -5.79 17.23 0.92
N ARG A 143 -7.04 16.85 1.21
CA ARG A 143 -7.39 15.76 2.14
C ARG A 143 -8.43 14.81 1.54
N PRO A 144 -8.07 13.94 0.59
CA PRO A 144 -9.03 13.08 -0.11
C PRO A 144 -9.75 12.09 0.81
N GLU A 145 -9.19 11.75 1.96
CA GLU A 145 -9.75 10.80 2.93
C GLU A 145 -11.13 11.24 3.46
N TYR A 146 -11.29 12.52 3.79
CA TYR A 146 -12.57 13.05 4.28
C TYR A 146 -13.61 13.15 3.18
N TRP A 147 -13.20 13.47 1.95
CA TRP A 147 -14.08 13.48 0.79
C TRP A 147 -14.51 12.06 0.40
N ALA A 148 -13.59 11.09 0.53
CA ALA A 148 -13.90 9.70 0.30
C ALA A 148 -14.87 9.14 1.34
N LEU A 149 -14.67 9.50 2.61
CA LEU A 149 -15.57 9.16 3.72
C LEU A 149 -16.93 9.83 3.54
N GLY A 150 -16.96 11.13 3.20
CA GLY A 150 -18.19 11.85 2.91
C GLY A 150 -18.97 11.21 1.76
N GLY A 151 -18.28 10.83 0.67
CA GLY A 151 -18.87 10.12 -0.45
C GLY A 151 -19.41 8.72 -0.08
N TRP A 152 -18.85 8.08 0.93
CA TRP A 152 -19.36 6.81 1.46
C TRP A 152 -20.58 7.04 2.36
N LEU A 153 -20.53 8.03 3.25
CA LEU A 153 -21.63 8.40 4.13
C LEU A 153 -22.87 8.86 3.35
N VAL A 154 -22.69 9.62 2.26
CA VAL A 154 -23.80 10.10 1.42
C VAL A 154 -24.60 8.95 0.80
N THR A 155 -23.99 7.78 0.62
CA THR A 155 -24.68 6.59 0.14
C THR A 155 -25.30 5.75 1.26
N GLN A 156 -24.81 5.87 2.49
CA GLN A 156 -25.34 5.12 3.63
C GLN A 156 -26.55 5.79 4.30
N LEU A 157 -26.57 7.12 4.41
CA LEU A 157 -27.66 7.82 5.08
C LEU A 157 -29.03 7.59 4.40
N PRO A 158 -29.16 7.71 3.07
CA PRO A 158 -30.42 7.42 2.38
C PRO A 158 -30.84 5.96 2.52
N LEU A 159 -29.89 5.03 2.59
CA LEU A 159 -30.15 3.62 2.80
C LEU A 159 -30.74 3.37 4.19
N GLY A 160 -30.15 3.95 5.24
CA GLY A 160 -30.67 3.85 6.61
C GLY A 160 -32.06 4.45 6.77
N VAL A 161 -32.28 5.65 6.21
CA VAL A 161 -33.61 6.30 6.17
C VAL A 161 -34.61 5.46 5.37
N GLY A 162 -34.16 4.90 4.25
CA GLY A 162 -34.82 3.86 3.46
C GLY A 162 -35.40 2.75 4.31
N ILE A 163 -34.53 2.08 5.05
CA ILE A 163 -34.86 0.95 5.92
C ILE A 163 -35.85 1.38 7.00
N ALA A 164 -35.62 2.52 7.66
CA ALA A 164 -36.50 3.01 8.72
C ALA A 164 -37.94 3.27 8.24
N ILE A 165 -38.11 3.92 7.08
CA ILE A 165 -39.43 4.23 6.53
C ILE A 165 -40.13 2.97 6.01
N THR A 166 -39.39 1.99 5.50
CA THR A 166 -39.93 0.72 4.96
C THR A 166 -40.23 -0.33 6.03
N GLY A 167 -40.41 0.08 7.28
CA GLY A 167 -40.78 -0.80 8.39
C GLY A 167 -39.61 -1.29 9.23
N GLY A 168 -38.46 -0.60 9.17
CA GLY A 168 -37.30 -0.78 10.03
C GLY A 168 -36.83 -2.24 10.10
N PRO A 169 -37.01 -2.93 11.25
CA PRO A 169 -36.53 -4.29 11.45
C PRO A 169 -37.27 -5.35 10.59
N ARG A 170 -38.41 -4.99 10.00
CA ARG A 170 -39.17 -5.86 9.08
C ARG A 170 -38.79 -5.64 7.60
N SER A 171 -38.01 -4.61 7.32
CA SER A 171 -37.68 -4.24 5.95
C SER A 171 -36.77 -5.30 5.31
N PRO A 172 -37.11 -5.81 4.10
CA PRO A 172 -36.22 -6.71 3.38
C PRO A 172 -34.88 -6.04 3.00
N ALA A 173 -34.85 -4.71 2.95
CA ALA A 173 -33.65 -3.91 2.67
C ALA A 173 -32.66 -3.86 3.85
N LEU A 174 -33.01 -4.38 5.04
CA LEU A 174 -32.12 -4.41 6.20
C LEU A 174 -30.77 -5.10 5.88
N SER A 175 -30.81 -6.16 5.06
CA SER A 175 -29.62 -6.90 4.60
C SER A 175 -28.69 -6.08 3.70
N TRP A 176 -29.18 -5.02 3.06
CA TRP A 176 -28.38 -4.18 2.15
C TRP A 176 -27.31 -3.36 2.87
N LEU A 177 -27.41 -3.21 4.20
CA LEU A 177 -26.34 -2.64 5.00
C LEU A 177 -25.00 -3.40 4.80
N ALA A 178 -25.04 -4.68 4.38
CA ALA A 178 -23.83 -5.44 4.06
C ALA A 178 -23.02 -4.86 2.89
N ILE A 179 -23.66 -4.17 1.94
CA ILE A 179 -22.97 -3.49 0.84
C ILE A 179 -22.08 -2.36 1.37
N ALA A 180 -22.51 -1.69 2.45
CA ALA A 180 -21.73 -0.66 3.13
C ALA A 180 -20.39 -1.21 3.64
N VAL A 181 -20.39 -2.45 4.16
CA VAL A 181 -19.20 -3.14 4.69
C VAL A 181 -18.19 -3.38 3.58
N VAL A 182 -18.60 -3.98 2.46
CA VAL A 182 -17.69 -4.28 1.34
C VAL A 182 -17.02 -3.00 0.83
N SER A 183 -17.81 -1.93 0.66
CA SER A 183 -17.30 -0.65 0.19
C SER A 183 -16.41 0.08 1.19
N LEU A 184 -16.62 -0.14 2.49
CA LEU A 184 -15.79 0.40 3.57
C LEU A 184 -14.43 -0.32 3.61
N VAL A 185 -14.45 -1.66 3.64
CA VAL A 185 -13.24 -2.49 3.72
C VAL A 185 -12.33 -2.26 2.51
N ALA A 186 -12.90 -2.13 1.32
CA ALA A 186 -12.11 -1.92 0.11
C ALA A 186 -11.36 -0.57 0.07
N ARG A 187 -11.73 0.42 0.89
CA ARG A 187 -11.26 1.81 0.68
C ARG A 187 -10.39 2.33 1.81
N PHE A 188 -10.61 1.90 3.04
CA PHE A 188 -10.03 2.58 4.20
C PHE A 188 -9.10 1.69 5.03
N SER A 189 -8.27 2.33 5.85
CA SER A 189 -7.36 1.66 6.78
C SER A 189 -8.11 0.89 7.88
N ARG A 190 -7.43 -0.05 8.53
CA ARG A 190 -7.99 -0.93 9.57
C ARG A 190 -8.70 -0.17 10.69
N LEU A 191 -8.14 0.97 11.11
CA LEU A 191 -8.76 1.79 12.15
C LEU A 191 -10.09 2.38 11.66
N THR A 192 -10.11 2.89 10.42
CA THR A 192 -11.31 3.48 9.81
C THR A 192 -12.38 2.43 9.57
N ILE A 193 -11.99 1.21 9.18
CA ILE A 193 -12.92 0.08 9.05
C ILE A 193 -13.60 -0.21 10.39
N ARG A 194 -12.85 -0.28 11.51
CA ARG A 194 -13.45 -0.50 12.83
C ARG A 194 -14.43 0.60 13.22
N VAL A 195 -14.03 1.87 13.04
CA VAL A 195 -14.90 3.02 13.31
C VAL A 195 -16.16 2.98 12.44
N GLY A 196 -16.02 2.68 11.14
CA GLY A 196 -17.15 2.56 10.22
C GLY A 196 -18.04 1.35 10.52
N MET A 197 -17.50 0.24 11.02
CA MET A 197 -18.28 -0.92 11.49
C MET A 197 -19.06 -0.60 12.76
N CYS A 198 -18.47 0.14 13.71
CA CYS A 198 -19.19 0.66 14.87
C CYS A 198 -20.33 1.59 14.42
N PHE A 199 -20.06 2.50 13.48
CA PHE A 199 -21.09 3.36 12.90
C PHE A 199 -22.21 2.55 12.24
N LEU A 200 -21.88 1.53 11.44
CA LEU A 200 -22.88 0.70 10.78
C LEU A 200 -23.70 -0.14 11.78
N GLY A 201 -23.07 -0.60 12.87
CA GLY A 201 -23.75 -1.21 14.00
C GLY A 201 -24.72 -0.25 14.70
N LEU A 202 -24.32 1.02 14.89
CA LEU A 202 -25.21 2.06 15.42
C LEU A 202 -26.37 2.36 14.47
N VAL A 203 -26.12 2.41 13.16
CA VAL A 203 -27.18 2.55 12.15
C VAL A 203 -28.13 1.37 12.20
N LEU A 204 -27.62 0.13 12.30
CA LEU A 204 -28.44 -1.07 12.46
C LEU A 204 -29.33 -0.96 13.71
N MET A 205 -28.78 -0.59 14.86
CA MET A 205 -29.56 -0.37 16.09
C MET A 205 -30.59 0.75 15.92
N ALA A 206 -30.25 1.84 15.25
CA ALA A 206 -31.16 2.95 15.02
C ALA A 206 -32.34 2.55 14.11
N VAL A 207 -32.10 1.84 13.01
CA VAL A 207 -33.18 1.44 12.08
C VAL A 207 -34.03 0.28 12.61
N THR A 208 -33.58 -0.43 13.65
CA THR A 208 -34.34 -1.51 14.29
C THR A 208 -34.99 -1.04 15.60
N LEU A 209 -34.20 -0.85 16.65
CA LEU A 209 -34.66 -0.53 18.00
C LEU A 209 -35.30 0.85 18.11
N ALA A 210 -34.84 1.85 17.36
CA ALA A 210 -35.44 3.18 17.44
C ALA A 210 -36.75 3.30 16.63
N VAL A 211 -36.95 2.42 15.64
CA VAL A 211 -38.15 2.42 14.79
C VAL A 211 -39.27 1.60 15.43
N ASP A 212 -38.99 0.36 15.84
CA ASP A 212 -39.96 -0.52 16.49
C ASP A 212 -39.25 -1.37 17.56
N PRO A 213 -39.07 -0.82 18.78
CA PRO A 213 -38.36 -1.51 19.86
C PRO A 213 -39.10 -2.77 20.31
N ALA A 214 -40.43 -2.73 20.38
CA ALA A 214 -41.24 -3.85 20.84
C ALA A 214 -41.11 -5.05 19.89
N TRP A 215 -41.18 -4.82 18.58
CA TRP A 215 -41.02 -5.90 17.60
C TRP A 215 -39.59 -6.42 17.56
N THR A 216 -38.58 -5.55 17.66
CA THR A 216 -37.17 -5.94 17.65
C THR A 216 -36.82 -6.82 18.85
N ILE A 217 -37.36 -6.51 20.03
CA ILE A 217 -37.19 -7.32 21.24
C ILE A 217 -37.92 -8.67 21.11
N ALA A 218 -39.11 -8.69 20.51
CA ALA A 218 -39.89 -9.91 20.31
C ALA A 218 -39.30 -10.82 19.20
N HIS A 219 -38.69 -10.24 18.17
CA HIS A 219 -38.15 -10.96 17.01
C HIS A 219 -36.68 -10.57 16.75
N PRO A 220 -35.76 -10.90 17.67
CA PRO A 220 -34.36 -10.48 17.58
C PRO A 220 -33.62 -11.09 16.39
N ALA A 221 -34.15 -12.18 15.80
CA ALA A 221 -33.53 -12.92 14.70
C ALA A 221 -33.19 -12.02 13.50
N SER A 222 -34.07 -11.10 13.09
CA SER A 222 -33.83 -10.20 11.94
C SER A 222 -32.59 -9.31 12.13
N THR A 223 -32.44 -8.77 13.33
CA THR A 223 -31.34 -7.88 13.71
C THR A 223 -30.06 -8.70 13.92
N LEU A 224 -30.15 -9.87 14.55
CA LEU A 224 -29.02 -10.78 14.75
C LEU A 224 -28.49 -11.34 13.44
N ILE A 225 -29.36 -11.76 12.51
CA ILE A 225 -28.99 -12.26 11.18
C ILE A 225 -28.28 -11.15 10.40
N THR A 226 -28.84 -9.93 10.40
CA THR A 226 -28.21 -8.81 9.71
C THR A 226 -26.87 -8.46 10.35
N GLY A 227 -26.80 -8.33 11.68
CA GLY A 227 -25.55 -8.06 12.39
C GLY A 227 -24.48 -9.13 12.12
N GLY A 228 -24.87 -10.41 12.12
CA GLY A 228 -24.05 -11.54 11.74
C GLY A 228 -23.58 -11.47 10.29
N LEU A 229 -24.44 -11.07 9.36
CA LEU A 229 -24.08 -10.83 7.96
C LEU A 229 -23.05 -9.69 7.83
N LEU A 230 -23.25 -8.55 8.51
CA LEU A 230 -22.30 -7.44 8.49
C LEU A 230 -20.92 -7.88 8.99
N PHE A 231 -20.90 -8.63 10.10
CA PHE A 231 -19.67 -9.14 10.69
C PHE A 231 -18.97 -10.18 9.80
N SER A 232 -19.74 -11.11 9.22
CA SER A 232 -19.21 -12.15 8.33
C SER A 232 -18.62 -11.53 7.05
N VAL A 233 -19.34 -10.58 6.44
CA VAL A 233 -18.87 -9.85 5.26
C VAL A 233 -17.63 -9.02 5.61
N TRP A 234 -17.56 -8.41 6.79
CA TRP A 234 -16.37 -7.69 7.23
C TRP A 234 -15.16 -8.63 7.32
N ILE A 235 -15.26 -9.72 8.08
CA ILE A 235 -14.17 -10.69 8.24
C ILE A 235 -13.70 -11.19 6.87
N PHE A 236 -14.65 -11.60 6.03
CA PHE A 236 -14.32 -12.16 4.72
C PHE A 236 -13.69 -11.13 3.79
N ALA A 237 -14.29 -9.94 3.66
CA ALA A 237 -13.75 -8.87 2.83
C ALA A 237 -12.36 -8.42 3.31
N GLU A 238 -12.14 -8.35 4.63
CA GLU A 238 -10.84 -7.97 5.19
C GLU A 238 -9.80 -9.05 4.93
N ALA A 239 -10.16 -10.34 5.06
CA ALA A 239 -9.27 -11.45 4.73
C ALA A 239 -8.90 -11.46 3.24
N LEU A 240 -9.87 -11.24 2.34
CA LEU A 240 -9.63 -11.17 0.89
C LEU A 240 -8.70 -10.01 0.53
N LEU A 241 -8.94 -8.82 1.09
CA LEU A 241 -8.11 -7.66 0.83
C LEU A 241 -6.69 -7.87 1.37
N ARG A 242 -6.54 -8.45 2.57
CA ARG A 242 -5.22 -8.77 3.12
C ARG A 242 -4.47 -9.76 2.24
N SER A 243 -5.15 -10.77 1.72
CA SER A 243 -4.52 -11.74 0.83
C SER A 243 -4.04 -11.10 -0.47
N ASP A 244 -4.83 -10.20 -1.08
CA ASP A 244 -4.39 -9.45 -2.28
C ASP A 244 -3.18 -8.56 -1.97
N LEU A 245 -3.20 -7.85 -0.83
CA LEU A 245 -2.09 -7.01 -0.41
C LEU A 245 -0.82 -7.81 -0.14
N GLU A 246 -0.91 -8.95 0.54
CA GLU A 246 0.24 -9.83 0.79
C GLU A 246 0.86 -10.34 -0.52
N HIS A 247 0.04 -10.71 -1.51
CA HIS A 247 0.53 -11.10 -2.84
C HIS A 247 1.12 -9.93 -3.64
N ARG A 248 0.71 -8.70 -3.36
CA ARG A 248 1.15 -7.50 -4.09
C ARG A 248 2.32 -6.81 -3.44
N ASP A 249 2.58 -7.04 -2.17
CA ASP A 249 3.65 -6.41 -1.40
C ASP A 249 4.87 -7.35 -1.23
N HIS A 250 4.79 -8.59 -1.70
CA HIS A 250 5.88 -9.57 -1.68
C HIS A 250 6.26 -10.03 -3.09
N ASP A 251 7.55 -10.31 -3.28
CA ASP A 251 8.07 -10.94 -4.49
C ASP A 251 7.70 -12.44 -4.52
N LYS A 252 7.08 -12.89 -5.61
CA LYS A 252 6.55 -14.27 -5.73
C LYS A 252 7.64 -15.34 -5.77
N VAL A 253 8.85 -14.99 -6.18
CA VAL A 253 9.95 -15.95 -6.31
C VAL A 253 10.63 -16.13 -4.97
N THR A 254 10.99 -15.04 -4.29
CA THR A 254 11.79 -15.06 -3.06
C THR A 254 10.98 -15.01 -1.77
N GLY A 255 9.71 -14.56 -1.82
CA GLY A 255 8.87 -14.32 -0.65
C GLY A 255 9.25 -13.07 0.16
N LEU A 256 10.32 -12.36 -0.22
CA LEU A 256 10.73 -11.11 0.42
C LEU A 256 9.75 -9.97 0.09
N PRO A 257 9.66 -8.93 0.92
CA PRO A 257 9.09 -7.64 0.54
C PRO A 257 9.53 -7.22 -0.87
N ASN A 258 8.62 -6.68 -1.66
CA ASN A 258 8.97 -6.11 -2.96
C ASN A 258 9.39 -4.64 -2.83
N GLN A 259 9.75 -4.03 -3.96
CA GLN A 259 10.14 -2.62 -4.02
C GLN A 259 9.08 -1.68 -3.43
N THR A 260 7.80 -1.90 -3.69
CA THR A 260 6.71 -1.06 -3.17
C THR A 260 6.70 -1.08 -1.64
N LYS A 261 6.70 -2.28 -1.06
CA LYS A 261 6.71 -2.45 0.40
C LYS A 261 7.96 -1.86 1.06
N PHE A 262 9.11 -1.94 0.39
CA PHE A 262 10.35 -1.34 0.86
C PHE A 262 10.26 0.18 0.94
N VAL A 263 9.76 0.82 -0.11
CA VAL A 263 9.61 2.29 -0.19
C VAL A 263 8.66 2.78 0.91
N ASP A 264 7.55 2.09 1.14
CA ASP A 264 6.62 2.42 2.23
C ASP A 264 7.30 2.40 3.59
N HIS A 265 8.09 1.35 3.84
CA HIS A 265 8.78 1.20 5.11
C HIS A 265 9.87 2.27 5.29
N LEU A 266 10.60 2.60 4.22
CA LEU A 266 11.60 3.66 4.23
C LEU A 266 10.96 5.02 4.58
N HIS A 267 9.80 5.34 4.02
CA HIS A 267 9.07 6.57 4.37
C HIS A 267 8.66 6.62 5.84
N LEU A 268 8.16 5.50 6.36
CA LEU A 268 7.77 5.41 7.77
C LEU A 268 8.99 5.55 8.70
N ALA A 269 10.11 4.91 8.34
CA ALA A 269 11.37 5.02 9.05
C ALA A 269 11.88 6.47 9.08
N LEU A 270 11.88 7.15 7.93
CA LEU A 270 12.26 8.57 7.83
C LEU A 270 11.39 9.46 8.74
N THR A 271 10.07 9.29 8.68
CA THR A 271 9.11 10.07 9.49
C THR A 271 9.31 9.83 10.99
N ARG A 272 9.62 8.59 11.40
CA ARG A 272 9.93 8.26 12.80
C ARG A 272 11.23 8.93 13.25
N ARG A 273 12.25 8.95 12.39
CA ARG A 273 13.58 9.49 12.67
C ARG A 273 13.62 11.02 12.67
N GLU A 274 12.79 11.69 11.87
CA GLU A 274 12.60 13.15 11.98
C GLU A 274 12.22 13.60 13.39
N ARG A 275 11.44 12.79 14.12
CA ARG A 275 10.96 13.13 15.48
C ARG A 275 11.92 12.70 16.60
N ARG A 276 12.78 11.70 16.36
CA ARG A 276 13.61 11.05 17.39
C ARG A 276 15.12 11.18 17.15
N GLY A 277 15.54 11.69 15.99
CA GLY A 277 16.93 11.68 15.52
C GLY A 277 17.43 10.28 15.15
N GLY A 278 18.61 10.19 14.53
CA GLY A 278 19.32 8.95 14.18
C GLY A 278 19.53 8.75 12.67
N THR A 279 20.41 7.80 12.33
CA THR A 279 20.85 7.55 10.95
C THR A 279 20.08 6.40 10.32
N ILE A 280 19.57 6.60 9.11
CA ILE A 280 19.02 5.53 8.26
C ILE A 280 20.04 5.22 7.17
N SER A 281 20.26 3.92 6.94
CA SER A 281 21.08 3.40 5.85
C SER A 281 20.29 2.49 4.94
N VAL A 282 20.49 2.66 3.63
CA VAL A 282 19.99 1.74 2.60
C VAL A 282 21.17 1.11 1.89
N LEU A 283 21.21 -0.23 1.86
CA LEU A 283 22.17 -1.00 1.08
C LEU A 283 21.48 -1.58 -0.15
N ALA A 284 22.02 -1.29 -1.33
CA ALA A 284 21.63 -1.97 -2.56
C ALA A 284 22.67 -3.06 -2.89
N VAL A 285 22.17 -4.27 -3.17
CA VAL A 285 22.96 -5.47 -3.47
C VAL A 285 22.54 -5.99 -4.84
N ASP A 286 23.48 -6.12 -5.75
CA ASP A 286 23.28 -6.67 -7.10
C ASP A 286 24.01 -8.01 -7.23
N LEU A 287 23.42 -8.99 -7.94
CA LEU A 287 24.06 -10.29 -8.17
C LEU A 287 24.85 -10.30 -9.48
N ASP A 288 26.17 -10.38 -9.34
CA ASP A 288 27.06 -10.46 -10.50
C ASP A 288 26.76 -11.70 -11.36
N GLY A 289 26.59 -11.47 -12.67
CA GLY A 289 26.46 -12.56 -13.64
C GLY A 289 25.14 -13.33 -13.60
N PHE A 290 24.12 -12.84 -12.90
CA PHE A 290 22.80 -13.51 -12.83
C PHE A 290 22.19 -13.78 -14.22
N GLY A 291 22.35 -12.83 -15.16
CA GLY A 291 21.93 -13.01 -16.55
C GLY A 291 22.53 -14.25 -17.22
N LEU A 292 23.83 -14.52 -17.00
CA LEU A 292 24.52 -15.68 -17.56
C LEU A 292 24.00 -17.00 -16.99
N VAL A 293 23.62 -17.00 -15.71
CA VAL A 293 23.00 -18.17 -15.06
C VAL A 293 21.66 -18.49 -15.72
N ASN A 294 20.82 -17.47 -15.95
CA ASN A 294 19.53 -17.67 -16.63
C ASN A 294 19.71 -18.17 -18.07
N GLU A 295 20.69 -17.63 -18.79
CA GLU A 295 20.98 -18.03 -20.18
C GLU A 295 21.53 -19.45 -20.27
N SER A 296 22.39 -19.85 -19.32
CA SER A 296 23.10 -21.14 -19.37
C SER A 296 22.33 -22.29 -18.70
N LEU A 297 21.60 -22.01 -17.62
CA LEU A 297 20.96 -23.02 -16.76
C LEU A 297 19.43 -22.88 -16.69
N GLY A 298 18.89 -21.92 -17.42
CA GLY A 298 17.46 -21.67 -17.54
C GLY A 298 16.86 -20.85 -16.39
N PRO A 299 15.68 -20.24 -16.61
CA PRO A 299 15.04 -19.34 -15.64
C PRO A 299 14.68 -20.02 -14.31
N SER A 300 14.31 -21.30 -14.33
CA SER A 300 13.96 -22.04 -13.11
C SER A 300 15.13 -22.19 -12.15
N THR A 301 16.34 -22.37 -12.68
CA THR A 301 17.58 -22.40 -11.89
C THR A 301 17.89 -21.02 -11.33
N GLY A 302 17.69 -19.96 -12.12
CA GLY A 302 17.80 -18.58 -11.67
C GLY A 302 16.86 -18.26 -10.50
N ASP A 303 15.60 -18.70 -10.57
CA ASP A 303 14.63 -18.53 -9.49
C ASP A 303 15.07 -19.23 -8.19
N GLN A 304 15.66 -20.43 -8.30
CA GLN A 304 16.22 -21.14 -7.14
C GLN A 304 17.43 -20.38 -6.55
N LEU A 305 18.32 -19.86 -7.41
CA LEU A 305 19.44 -19.02 -6.98
C LEU A 305 18.94 -17.78 -6.23
N LEU A 306 17.91 -17.11 -6.74
CA LEU A 306 17.30 -15.95 -6.11
C LEU A 306 16.68 -16.28 -4.74
N ARG A 307 15.95 -17.39 -4.63
CA ARG A 307 15.40 -17.87 -3.35
C ARG A 307 16.49 -18.10 -2.32
N HIS A 308 17.53 -18.84 -2.69
CA HIS A 308 18.63 -19.12 -1.77
C HIS A 308 19.42 -17.87 -1.39
N THR A 309 19.64 -16.97 -2.34
CA THR A 309 20.36 -15.71 -2.11
C THR A 309 19.55 -14.77 -1.22
N GLY A 310 18.28 -14.55 -1.53
CA GLY A 310 17.38 -13.77 -0.69
C GLY A 310 17.31 -14.29 0.74
N ALA A 311 17.17 -15.61 0.92
CA ALA A 311 17.17 -16.23 2.25
C ALA A 311 18.53 -16.14 2.98
N ARG A 312 19.65 -16.07 2.25
CA ARG A 312 20.99 -15.83 2.84
C ARG A 312 21.14 -14.37 3.27
N ILE A 313 20.75 -13.43 2.42
CA ILE A 313 20.80 -11.99 2.73
C ILE A 313 19.92 -11.69 3.95
N ALA A 314 18.68 -12.18 3.98
CA ALA A 314 17.77 -11.98 5.11
C ALA A 314 18.32 -12.56 6.43
N ARG A 315 19.03 -13.69 6.38
CA ARG A 315 19.69 -14.27 7.57
C ARG A 315 20.94 -13.52 8.00
N ALA A 316 21.68 -12.92 7.07
CA ALA A 316 22.87 -12.14 7.38
C ALA A 316 22.52 -10.74 7.93
N ALA A 317 21.42 -10.17 7.46
CA ALA A 317 20.94 -8.83 7.82
C ALA A 317 20.07 -8.83 9.09
N VAL A 318 20.50 -9.52 10.16
CA VAL A 318 19.71 -9.66 11.41
C VAL A 318 19.41 -8.30 12.06
N SER A 319 20.31 -7.33 11.93
CA SER A 319 20.15 -5.97 12.45
C SER A 319 19.40 -5.03 11.51
N ALA A 320 19.02 -5.50 10.31
CA ALA A 320 18.23 -4.70 9.38
C ALA A 320 16.76 -4.70 9.78
N GLU A 321 16.10 -3.57 9.59
CA GLU A 321 14.65 -3.46 9.77
C GLU A 321 13.91 -4.20 8.64
N MET A 322 14.47 -4.18 7.42
CA MET A 322 13.84 -4.82 6.26
C MET A 322 14.86 -5.26 5.20
N VAL A 323 14.61 -6.40 4.58
CA VAL A 323 15.24 -6.84 3.32
C VAL A 323 14.16 -6.99 2.27
N ALA A 324 14.35 -6.43 1.09
CA ALA A 324 13.41 -6.47 -0.02
C ALA A 324 14.10 -6.86 -1.33
N ARG A 325 13.33 -7.37 -2.30
CA ARG A 325 13.80 -7.55 -3.67
C ARG A 325 13.26 -6.42 -4.54
N ARG A 326 14.16 -5.70 -5.21
CA ARG A 326 13.81 -4.58 -6.10
C ARG A 326 13.45 -5.06 -7.50
N SER A 327 14.30 -5.90 -8.08
CA SER A 327 14.19 -6.36 -9.47
C SER A 327 14.85 -7.72 -9.67
N ALA A 328 15.18 -8.08 -10.92
CA ALA A 328 15.65 -9.41 -11.32
C ALA A 328 16.71 -10.00 -10.38
N ASP A 329 17.76 -9.27 -10.07
CA ASP A 329 18.94 -9.67 -9.29
C ASP A 329 19.24 -8.74 -8.11
N GLU A 330 18.44 -7.69 -7.93
CA GLU A 330 18.75 -6.62 -6.99
C GLU A 330 17.94 -6.73 -5.69
N PHE A 331 18.63 -6.62 -4.57
CA PHE A 331 18.09 -6.63 -3.22
C PHE A 331 18.37 -5.29 -2.52
N LEU A 332 17.44 -4.87 -1.68
CA LEU A 332 17.55 -3.66 -0.85
C LEU A 332 17.49 -4.06 0.62
N ILE A 333 18.32 -3.43 1.44
CA ILE A 333 18.36 -3.64 2.89
C ILE A 333 18.22 -2.28 3.57
N LEU A 334 17.27 -2.17 4.50
CA LEU A 334 16.99 -0.99 5.29
C LEU A 334 17.47 -1.19 6.73
N ILE A 335 18.30 -0.28 7.22
CA ILE A 335 18.82 -0.29 8.60
C ILE A 335 18.52 1.07 9.21
N THR A 336 17.71 1.11 10.27
CA THR A 336 17.28 2.37 10.90
C THR A 336 17.95 2.68 12.21
N ASP A 337 18.63 1.71 12.82
CA ASP A 337 19.12 1.77 14.21
C ASP A 337 20.64 1.66 14.27
N LEU A 338 21.33 2.38 13.39
CA LEU A 338 22.75 2.63 13.62
C LEU A 338 22.87 3.59 14.80
N HIS A 339 23.21 3.05 15.97
CA HIS A 339 23.77 3.85 17.04
C HIS A 339 25.12 4.38 16.57
N ASP A 340 25.22 5.70 16.42
CA ASP A 340 26.50 6.36 16.28
C ASP A 340 27.31 6.05 17.54
N SER A 341 28.22 5.08 17.47
CA SER A 341 29.27 4.93 18.48
C SER A 341 30.03 6.25 18.52
N PRO A 342 30.06 7.01 19.64
CA PRO A 342 30.59 8.38 19.69
C PRO A 342 32.09 8.52 19.39
N THR A 343 32.79 7.44 19.03
CA THR A 343 34.26 7.37 18.96
C THR A 343 34.81 6.66 17.72
N ALA A 344 33.98 6.25 16.77
CA ALA A 344 34.49 5.71 15.51
C ALA A 344 34.50 6.80 14.43
N PRO A 345 35.67 7.27 13.93
CA PRO A 345 35.69 8.11 12.74
C PRO A 345 34.98 7.36 11.59
N PRO A 346 34.32 8.07 10.65
CA PRO A 346 33.73 7.45 9.48
C PRO A 346 34.84 6.70 8.73
N GLN A 347 34.92 5.39 8.94
CA GLN A 347 35.83 4.52 8.23
C GLN A 347 35.28 4.42 6.80
N PRO A 348 35.99 4.93 5.78
CA PRO A 348 35.65 4.58 4.42
C PRO A 348 35.75 3.07 4.33
N TRP A 349 34.63 2.43 4.02
CA TRP A 349 34.57 0.99 3.81
C TRP A 349 35.52 0.72 2.66
N VAL A 350 36.63 0.04 2.96
CA VAL A 350 37.56 -0.44 1.94
C VAL A 350 36.75 -1.37 1.05
N SER A 351 36.46 -0.92 -0.17
CA SER A 351 36.03 -1.77 -1.26
C SER A 351 36.92 -2.99 -1.26
N ALA A 352 36.35 -4.17 -1.05
CA ALA A 352 37.07 -5.44 -1.12
C ALA A 352 37.44 -5.77 -2.57
N GLU A 353 38.17 -4.88 -3.23
CA GLU A 353 39.04 -5.24 -4.34
C GLU A 353 40.27 -5.89 -3.70
N ARG A 354 40.23 -7.22 -3.52
CA ARG A 354 41.48 -7.96 -3.35
C ARG A 354 42.32 -7.71 -4.60
N ALA A 355 43.42 -7.00 -4.44
CA ALA A 355 44.48 -6.94 -5.44
C ALA A 355 44.89 -8.37 -5.83
N PRO A 356 45.20 -8.64 -7.11
CA PRO A 356 45.74 -9.93 -7.52
C PRO A 356 47.03 -10.17 -6.73
N GLN A 357 47.08 -11.26 -5.97
CA GLN A 357 48.34 -11.74 -5.41
C GLN A 357 49.22 -12.18 -6.57
N ASP A 358 50.22 -11.37 -6.86
CA ASP A 358 51.33 -11.67 -7.73
C ASP A 358 52.22 -12.70 -7.01
N THR A 359 51.81 -13.98 -7.03
CA THR A 359 52.72 -15.09 -6.71
C THR A 359 53.30 -15.62 -8.02
N ALA A 360 54.27 -14.87 -8.54
CA ALA A 360 55.28 -15.37 -9.45
C ALA A 360 56.65 -14.92 -8.93
N ARG A 361 57.27 -15.79 -8.13
CA ARG A 361 58.72 -16.06 -8.16
C ARG A 361 59.01 -17.36 -7.44
#